data_AF-A0A938UK17-F1
#
_entry.id   AF-A0A938UK17-F1
#
_cell.length_a   1.000
_cell.length_b   1.000
_cell.length_c   1.000
_cell.angle_alpha   90.00
_cell.angle_beta   90.00
_cell.angle_gamma   90.00
#
_symmetry.space_group_name_H-M   'P 1'
#
loop_
_entity.id
_entity.type
_entity.pdbx_description
1 polymer ?
#
loop_
_entity_poly.entity_id
_entity_poly.type
_entity_poly.pdbx_seq_one_letter_code
_entity_poly.pdbx_strand_id
1 'polypeptide(L)'
;MPMFGGNCVNATLPRFRALDPKAVLKSATGNRFHGNQPDWDFARAHDTGWQAWLNPGHPGWRDDLATQIETLAARFGFDGVFLDTIHVWTNDADHPVYDGIRALVVRLRERIPNLLLAAEHDYDALLALFPLFQRAWWSRSPEWAARYALRMAHLCEGEPEGRTGVHEFGVWPAREGDPPWRAAPGYLPTLAFQDDTLERSRDLVEAAIGALADSRLARVRNSG
;
A
#
# COMPACT_ATOMS: atom_id res chain seq x y z
N MET A 1 -8.77 8.29 0.83
CA MET A 1 -7.31 8.18 0.75
C MET A 1 -6.93 7.66 -0.63
N PRO A 2 -6.55 8.53 -1.59
CA PRO A 2 -6.04 8.08 -2.89
C PRO A 2 -4.71 7.32 -2.78
N MET A 3 -4.50 6.41 -3.73
CA MET A 3 -3.28 5.64 -3.91
C MET A 3 -2.37 6.30 -4.95
N PHE A 4 -1.08 6.36 -4.64
CA PHE A 4 -0.02 6.81 -5.54
C PHE A 4 1.05 5.73 -5.65
N GLY A 5 1.57 5.49 -6.85
CA GLY A 5 2.78 4.69 -7.01
C GLY A 5 3.95 5.38 -6.33
N GLY A 6 4.39 4.88 -5.17
CA GLY A 6 5.53 5.42 -4.43
C GLY A 6 6.85 5.14 -5.13
N ASN A 7 7.00 3.92 -5.64
CA ASN A 7 8.20 3.46 -6.34
C ASN A 7 7.91 2.89 -7.73
N CYS A 8 6.67 2.87 -8.21
CA CYS A 8 6.35 2.28 -9.52
C CYS A 8 5.64 3.29 -10.42
N VAL A 9 6.03 3.33 -11.69
CA VAL A 9 5.36 4.10 -12.74
C VAL A 9 5.19 3.28 -14.01
N ASN A 10 4.24 3.68 -14.85
CA ASN A 10 4.16 3.21 -16.23
C ASN A 10 5.20 3.91 -17.10
N ALA A 11 6.29 3.20 -17.40
CA ALA A 11 7.44 3.68 -18.18
C ALA A 11 7.09 4.03 -19.64
N THR A 12 5.94 3.58 -20.14
CA THR A 12 5.50 3.88 -21.51
C THR A 12 4.86 5.26 -21.64
N LEU A 13 4.42 5.86 -20.53
CA LEU A 13 3.82 7.19 -20.55
C LEU A 13 4.86 8.26 -20.95
N PRO A 14 4.52 9.22 -21.83
CA PRO A 14 5.47 10.22 -22.33
C PRO A 14 6.24 10.97 -21.23
N ARG A 15 5.57 11.29 -20.11
CA ARG A 15 6.18 11.97 -18.96
C ARG A 15 7.32 11.17 -18.33
N PHE A 16 7.21 9.84 -18.31
CA PHE A 16 8.18 8.97 -17.63
C PHE A 16 9.24 8.41 -18.57
N ARG A 17 9.03 8.50 -19.88
CA ARG A 17 9.98 8.06 -20.90
C ARG A 17 11.30 8.85 -20.89
N ALA A 18 11.28 10.08 -20.40
CA ALA A 18 12.43 10.98 -20.34
C ALA A 18 13.06 11.09 -18.94
N LEU A 19 12.71 10.19 -18.00
CA LEU A 19 13.29 10.21 -16.67
C LEU A 19 14.81 9.96 -16.72
N ASP A 20 15.52 10.62 -15.80
CA ASP A 20 16.93 10.36 -15.57
C ASP A 20 17.13 8.85 -15.29
N PRO A 21 18.04 8.15 -16.00
CA PRO A 21 18.36 6.75 -15.71
C PRO A 21 18.79 6.46 -14.26
N LYS A 22 19.21 7.47 -13.50
CA LYS A 22 19.50 7.40 -12.06
C LYS A 22 18.26 7.40 -11.17
N ALA A 23 17.12 7.80 -11.71
CA ALA A 23 15.84 7.68 -11.01
C ALA A 23 15.36 6.22 -10.96
N VAL A 24 15.84 5.32 -11.83
CA VAL A 24 15.42 3.91 -11.86
C VAL A 24 16.19 3.09 -10.83
N LEU A 25 15.47 2.37 -9.97
CA LEU A 25 16.05 1.50 -8.96
C LEU A 25 16.93 0.42 -9.61
N LYS A 26 18.15 0.30 -9.09
CA LYS A 26 19.13 -0.69 -9.55
C LYS A 26 19.90 -1.31 -8.40
N SER A 27 20.41 -2.51 -8.60
CA SER A 27 21.34 -3.14 -7.66
C SER A 27 22.63 -2.31 -7.56
N ALA A 28 23.44 -2.57 -6.54
CA ALA A 28 24.77 -1.96 -6.41
C ALA A 28 25.68 -2.19 -7.64
N THR A 29 25.41 -3.21 -8.46
CA THR A 29 26.15 -3.50 -9.71
C THR A 29 25.51 -2.90 -10.96
N GLY A 30 24.40 -2.17 -10.81
CA GLY A 30 23.68 -1.53 -11.91
C GLY A 30 22.59 -2.37 -12.58
N ASN A 31 22.25 -3.56 -12.05
CA ASN A 31 21.14 -4.35 -12.59
C ASN A 31 19.83 -3.64 -12.27
N ARG A 32 19.09 -3.25 -13.31
CA ARG A 32 17.79 -2.62 -13.15
C ARG A 32 16.76 -3.66 -12.71
N PHE A 33 15.98 -3.31 -11.71
CA PHE A 33 14.85 -4.14 -11.29
C PHE A 33 13.64 -3.83 -12.18
N HIS A 34 12.91 -4.88 -12.56
CA HIS A 34 11.61 -4.76 -13.21
C HIS A 34 10.51 -5.05 -12.18
N GLY A 35 9.43 -4.26 -12.19
CA GLY A 35 8.21 -4.54 -11.41
C GLY A 35 7.65 -5.82 -11.93
N ASN A 36 7.34 -6.79 -11.06
CA ASN A 36 7.11 -8.14 -11.54
C ASN A 36 5.89 -8.82 -10.94
N GLN A 37 4.99 -8.10 -10.26
CA GLN A 37 3.99 -8.80 -9.46
C GLN A 37 2.53 -8.38 -9.65
N PRO A 38 2.15 -7.09 -9.76
CA PRO A 38 0.80 -6.81 -10.22
C PRO A 38 0.77 -6.27 -11.65
N ASP A 39 0.14 -7.03 -12.54
CA ASP A 39 -0.20 -6.61 -13.89
C ASP A 39 -1.54 -5.85 -13.90
N TRP A 40 -1.46 -4.58 -13.52
CA TRP A 40 -2.60 -3.65 -13.43
C TRP A 40 -3.18 -3.24 -14.79
N ASP A 41 -2.32 -3.17 -15.81
CA ASP A 41 -2.65 -2.52 -17.09
C ASP A 41 -2.96 -3.52 -18.21
N PHE A 42 -2.40 -4.75 -18.17
CA PHE A 42 -2.54 -5.75 -19.25
C PHE A 42 -3.42 -6.95 -18.88
N ALA A 43 -4.36 -6.75 -17.94
CA ALA A 43 -5.40 -7.73 -17.62
C ALA A 43 -4.86 -9.12 -17.26
N ARG A 44 -3.79 -9.17 -16.44
CA ARG A 44 -3.17 -10.42 -15.96
C ARG A 44 -2.46 -11.21 -17.06
N ALA A 45 -2.01 -10.55 -18.12
CA ALA A 45 -1.06 -11.11 -19.07
C ALA A 45 0.28 -11.46 -18.39
N HIS A 46 0.54 -10.89 -17.21
CA HIS A 46 1.82 -11.00 -16.48
C HIS A 46 3.00 -10.46 -17.30
N ASP A 47 2.70 -9.55 -18.23
CA ASP A 47 3.70 -8.74 -18.91
C ASP A 47 3.84 -7.43 -18.16
N THR A 48 4.87 -7.35 -17.31
CA THR A 48 5.17 -6.18 -16.50
C THR A 48 6.28 -5.33 -17.09
N GLY A 49 6.65 -5.55 -18.37
CA GLY A 49 7.69 -4.80 -19.07
C GLY A 49 7.42 -3.30 -19.20
N TRP A 50 6.18 -2.89 -18.97
CA TRP A 50 5.74 -1.49 -18.92
C TRP A 50 6.12 -0.77 -17.62
N GLN A 51 6.47 -1.48 -16.55
CA GLN A 51 6.74 -0.89 -15.24
C GLN A 51 8.20 -0.43 -15.12
N ALA A 52 8.41 0.74 -14.51
CA ALA A 52 9.71 1.16 -14.01
C ALA A 52 9.66 1.37 -12.49
N TRP A 53 10.57 0.71 -11.78
CA TRP A 53 10.83 0.99 -10.38
C TRP A 53 11.64 2.27 -10.25
N LEU A 54 11.10 3.28 -9.60
CA LEU A 54 11.76 4.56 -9.34
C LEU A 54 12.22 4.67 -7.89
N ASN A 55 13.32 5.39 -7.70
CA ASN A 55 14.00 5.61 -6.44
C ASN A 55 13.58 6.97 -5.85
N PRO A 56 12.82 7.03 -4.74
CA PRO A 56 12.46 8.27 -4.06
C PRO A 56 13.66 9.09 -3.54
N GLY A 57 14.86 8.50 -3.52
CA GLY A 57 16.12 9.20 -3.28
C GLY A 57 16.50 10.17 -4.41
N HIS A 58 16.07 9.90 -5.64
CA HIS A 58 16.29 10.79 -6.78
C HIS A 58 15.37 12.02 -6.68
N PRO A 59 15.93 13.25 -6.62
CA PRO A 59 15.14 14.46 -6.37
C PRO A 59 14.08 14.70 -7.43
N GLY A 60 14.38 14.44 -8.71
CA GLY A 60 13.41 14.62 -9.79
C GLY A 60 12.18 13.71 -9.66
N TRP A 61 12.32 12.48 -9.14
CA TRP A 61 11.16 11.62 -8.92
C TRP A 61 10.42 12.03 -7.65
N ARG A 62 11.17 12.26 -6.56
CA ARG A 62 10.61 12.70 -5.28
C ARG A 62 9.77 13.96 -5.41
N ASP A 63 10.28 14.96 -6.11
CA ASP A 63 9.60 16.24 -6.28
C ASP A 63 8.38 16.12 -7.18
N ASP A 64 8.45 15.26 -8.21
CA ASP A 64 7.33 14.96 -9.08
C ASP A 64 6.18 14.27 -8.31
N LEU A 65 6.49 13.22 -7.55
CA LEU A 65 5.54 12.50 -6.70
C LEU A 65 4.92 13.43 -5.64
N ALA A 66 5.75 14.22 -4.94
CA ALA A 66 5.26 15.18 -3.96
C ALA A 66 4.33 16.21 -4.59
N THR A 67 4.68 16.74 -5.77
CA THR A 67 3.86 17.72 -6.49
C THR A 67 2.53 17.12 -6.93
N GLN A 68 2.50 15.86 -7.38
CA GLN A 68 1.25 15.17 -7.70
C GLN A 68 0.33 15.09 -6.48
N ILE A 69 0.88 14.65 -5.33
CA ILE A 69 0.13 14.55 -4.07
C ILE A 69 -0.37 15.93 -3.63
N GLU A 70 0.51 16.94 -3.58
CA GLU A 70 0.18 18.31 -3.17
C GLU A 70 -0.91 18.93 -4.05
N THR A 71 -0.80 18.75 -5.37
CA THR A 71 -1.77 19.29 -6.33
C THR A 71 -3.14 18.65 -6.16
N LEU A 72 -3.19 17.33 -6.03
CA LEU A 72 -4.45 16.61 -5.87
C LEU A 72 -5.05 16.85 -4.47
N ALA A 73 -4.22 16.99 -3.43
CA ALA A 73 -4.67 17.32 -2.09
C ALA A 73 -5.31 18.71 -2.06
N ALA A 74 -4.68 19.71 -2.67
CA ALA A 74 -5.22 21.06 -2.79
C ALA A 74 -6.54 21.09 -3.58
N ARG A 75 -6.68 20.22 -4.58
CA ARG A 75 -7.89 20.16 -5.42
C ARG A 75 -9.05 19.42 -4.78
N PHE A 76 -8.79 18.31 -4.09
CA PHE A 76 -9.82 17.37 -3.64
C PHE A 76 -9.96 17.25 -2.12
N GLY A 77 -9.03 17.83 -1.35
CA GLY A 77 -9.13 17.93 0.11
C GLY A 77 -9.11 16.59 0.84
N PHE A 78 -8.30 15.62 0.41
CA PHE A 78 -8.18 14.34 1.11
C PHE A 78 -7.29 14.44 2.36
N ASP A 79 -7.67 13.74 3.43
CA ASP A 79 -6.95 13.72 4.72
C ASP A 79 -5.87 12.62 4.80
N GLY A 80 -5.66 11.85 3.74
CA GLY A 80 -4.64 10.82 3.72
C GLY A 80 -4.26 10.35 2.33
N VAL A 81 -3.06 9.80 2.21
CA VAL A 81 -2.53 9.18 0.98
C VAL A 81 -1.98 7.79 1.28
N PHE A 82 -2.09 6.91 0.30
CA PHE A 82 -1.46 5.60 0.31
C PHE A 82 -0.33 5.57 -0.72
N LEU A 83 0.88 5.24 -0.28
CA LEU A 83 2.05 5.10 -1.14
C LEU A 83 2.27 3.61 -1.46
N ASP A 84 1.80 3.23 -2.63
CA ASP A 84 1.91 1.88 -3.18
C ASP A 84 3.38 1.56 -3.48
N THR A 85 3.80 0.34 -3.17
CA THR A 85 5.15 -0.20 -3.40
C THR A 85 6.31 0.57 -2.75
N ILE A 86 6.03 1.52 -1.85
CA ILE A 86 7.03 2.38 -1.20
C ILE A 86 8.03 1.60 -0.34
N HIS A 87 7.65 0.39 0.08
CA HIS A 87 8.50 -0.55 0.81
C HIS A 87 9.59 -1.18 -0.04
N VAL A 88 9.49 -1.11 -1.38
CA VAL A 88 10.50 -1.69 -2.24
C VAL A 88 11.79 -0.92 -2.10
N TRP A 89 12.80 -1.65 -1.61
CA TRP A 89 14.08 -1.11 -1.23
C TRP A 89 15.19 -1.96 -1.85
N THR A 90 16.24 -1.27 -2.27
CA THR A 90 17.51 -1.88 -2.65
C THR A 90 18.64 -0.94 -2.22
N ASN A 91 19.85 -1.49 -2.10
CA ASN A 91 21.04 -0.69 -1.86
C ASN A 91 21.49 -0.04 -3.19
N ASP A 92 20.74 0.96 -3.63
CA ASP A 92 20.96 1.67 -4.89
C ASP A 92 22.19 2.59 -4.77
N ALA A 93 23.08 2.50 -5.76
CA ALA A 93 24.35 3.23 -5.76
C ALA A 93 24.22 4.72 -6.14
N ASP A 94 23.13 5.13 -6.79
CA ASP A 94 22.94 6.51 -7.22
C ASP A 94 22.29 7.36 -6.12
N HIS A 95 21.30 6.80 -5.40
CA HIS A 95 20.59 7.54 -4.35
C HIS A 95 20.13 6.66 -3.16
N PRO A 96 20.29 7.14 -1.91
CA PRO A 96 19.80 6.42 -0.73
C PRO A 96 18.27 6.43 -0.68
N VAL A 97 17.66 5.25 -0.87
CA VAL A 97 16.21 5.07 -0.96
C VAL A 97 15.49 5.58 0.30
N TYR A 98 15.92 5.12 1.48
CA TYR A 98 15.26 5.48 2.74
C TYR A 98 15.30 6.98 3.04
N ASP A 99 16.44 7.64 2.82
CA ASP A 99 16.55 9.09 3.00
C ASP A 99 15.67 9.85 2.03
N GLY A 100 15.50 9.34 0.81
CA GLY A 100 14.53 9.84 -0.16
C GLY A 100 13.09 9.78 0.35
N ILE A 101 12.68 8.62 0.85
CA ILE A 101 11.33 8.42 1.44
C ILE A 101 11.14 9.33 2.64
N ARG A 102 12.13 9.42 3.54
CA ARG A 102 12.09 10.33 4.70
C ARG A 102 11.93 11.79 4.27
N ALA A 103 12.69 12.24 3.27
CA ALA A 103 12.57 13.59 2.74
C ALA A 103 11.19 13.86 2.11
N LEU A 104 10.62 12.88 1.40
CA LEU A 104 9.26 12.96 0.87
C LEU A 104 8.24 13.13 2.00
N VAL A 105 8.32 12.28 3.02
CA VAL A 105 7.42 12.30 4.19
C VAL A 105 7.48 13.62 4.95
N VAL A 106 8.70 14.15 5.16
CA VAL A 106 8.90 15.45 5.80
C VAL A 106 8.22 16.56 4.98
N ARG A 107 8.51 16.63 3.68
CA ARG A 107 7.89 17.60 2.78
C ARG A 107 6.37 17.53 2.82
N LEU A 108 5.79 16.33 2.70
CA LEU A 108 4.33 16.17 2.70
C LEU A 108 3.69 16.62 4.01
N ARG A 109 4.31 16.33 5.16
CA ARG A 109 3.81 16.78 6.48
C ARG A 109 3.90 18.29 6.66
N GLU A 110 4.95 18.92 6.14
CA GLU A 110 5.11 20.38 6.17
C GLU A 110 4.10 21.09 5.27
N ARG A 111 3.82 20.52 4.09
CA ARG A 111 2.94 21.12 3.08
C ARG A 111 1.46 20.83 3.31
N ILE A 112 1.14 19.68 3.90
CA ILE A 112 -0.22 19.23 4.17
C ILE A 112 -0.29 18.79 5.63
N PRO A 113 -0.53 19.72 6.57
CA PRO A 113 -0.65 19.39 7.98
C PRO A 113 -1.74 18.35 8.22
N ASN A 114 -1.50 17.42 9.15
CA ASN A 114 -2.40 16.31 9.51
C ASN A 114 -2.65 15.25 8.44
N LEU A 115 -1.90 15.24 7.33
CA LEU A 115 -2.03 14.20 6.31
C LEU A 115 -1.67 12.81 6.88
N LEU A 116 -2.62 11.88 6.86
CA LEU A 116 -2.36 10.47 7.15
C LEU A 116 -1.57 9.85 5.99
N LEU A 117 -0.32 9.48 6.26
CA LEU A 117 0.52 8.77 5.32
C LEU A 117 0.40 7.27 5.58
N ALA A 118 -0.11 6.52 4.61
CA ALA A 118 -0.14 5.06 4.62
C ALA A 118 0.79 4.49 3.55
N ALA A 119 1.27 3.27 3.74
CA ALA A 119 2.23 2.62 2.85
C ALA A 119 1.83 1.17 2.56
N GLU A 120 2.17 0.66 1.37
CA GLU A 120 2.12 -0.78 1.12
C GLU A 120 3.31 -1.46 1.80
N HIS A 121 3.05 -2.53 2.55
CA HIS A 121 4.01 -3.33 3.32
C HIS A 121 4.91 -2.54 4.29
N ASP A 122 5.51 -3.23 5.26
CA ASP A 122 6.42 -2.62 6.22
C ASP A 122 7.79 -3.31 6.22
N TYR A 123 8.80 -2.53 6.59
CA TYR A 123 10.03 -3.00 7.21
C TYR A 123 10.35 -2.07 8.39
N ASP A 124 11.25 -2.49 9.27
CA ASP A 124 11.54 -1.82 10.54
C ASP A 124 11.76 -0.30 10.44
N ALA A 125 12.56 0.17 9.47
CA ALA A 125 12.83 1.60 9.34
C ALA A 125 11.60 2.40 8.87
N LEU A 126 10.69 1.81 8.09
CA LEU A 126 9.46 2.49 7.67
C LEU A 126 8.49 2.76 8.82
N LEU A 127 8.59 2.01 9.92
CA LEU A 127 7.76 2.24 11.10
C LEU A 127 8.03 3.62 11.74
N ALA A 128 9.19 4.23 11.47
CA ALA A 128 9.48 5.60 11.89
C ALA A 128 8.80 6.66 11.02
N LEU A 129 8.35 6.29 9.81
CA LEU A 129 7.82 7.21 8.81
C LEU A 129 6.31 7.11 8.65
N PHE A 130 5.74 5.90 8.71
CA PHE A 130 4.33 5.64 8.44
C PHE A 130 3.64 4.98 9.64
N PRO A 131 2.48 5.48 10.07
CA PRO A 131 1.68 4.85 11.13
C PRO A 131 0.74 3.73 10.64
N LEU A 132 0.49 3.63 9.32
CA LEU A 132 -0.49 2.71 8.75
C LEU A 132 0.07 1.99 7.53
N PHE A 133 -0.10 0.67 7.48
CA PHE A 133 0.37 -0.16 6.38
C PHE A 133 -0.71 -1.05 5.81
N GLN A 134 -0.72 -1.23 4.49
CA GLN A 134 -1.46 -2.33 3.87
C GLN A 134 -0.58 -3.58 3.87
N ARG A 135 -1.04 -4.66 4.52
CA ARG A 135 -0.22 -5.86 4.70
C ARG A 135 -1.07 -7.10 4.87
N ALA A 136 -0.69 -8.16 4.16
CA ALA A 136 -1.42 -9.42 4.21
C ALA A 136 -1.38 -10.01 5.62
N TRP A 137 -2.52 -10.44 6.18
CA TRP A 137 -2.57 -10.92 7.57
C TRP A 137 -1.63 -12.10 7.85
N TRP A 138 -1.37 -12.94 6.85
CA TRP A 138 -0.50 -14.13 6.95
C TRP A 138 0.99 -13.80 6.82
N SER A 139 1.34 -12.55 6.50
CA SER A 139 2.74 -12.17 6.37
C SER A 139 3.40 -12.12 7.75
N ARG A 140 4.67 -12.53 7.81
CA ARG A 140 5.42 -12.58 9.07
C ARG A 140 5.67 -11.17 9.60
N SER A 141 4.94 -10.78 10.64
CA SER A 141 5.19 -9.54 11.39
C SER A 141 5.65 -9.89 12.80
N PRO A 142 6.74 -9.29 13.30
CA PRO A 142 7.07 -9.37 14.71
C PRO A 142 5.94 -8.79 15.57
N GLU A 143 5.62 -9.43 16.69
CA GLU A 143 4.54 -9.01 17.59
C GLU A 143 4.74 -7.56 18.11
N TRP A 144 5.99 -7.18 18.36
CA TRP A 144 6.32 -5.83 18.82
C TRP A 144 5.91 -4.74 17.82
N ALA A 145 5.85 -5.05 16.52
CA ALA A 145 5.54 -4.07 15.48
C ALA A 145 4.06 -3.63 15.51
N ALA A 146 3.18 -4.39 16.16
CA ALA A 146 1.78 -4.01 16.40
C ALA A 146 1.64 -2.81 17.37
N ARG A 147 2.70 -2.46 18.11
CA ARG A 147 2.70 -1.30 19.03
C ARG A 147 2.97 0.02 18.33
N TYR A 148 3.64 -0.02 17.18
CA TYR A 148 4.14 1.18 16.50
C TYR A 148 3.38 1.50 15.22
N ALA A 149 2.71 0.51 14.62
CA ALA A 149 1.96 0.71 13.41
C ALA A 149 0.68 -0.12 13.36
N LEU A 150 -0.32 0.47 12.73
CA LEU A 150 -1.56 -0.18 12.34
C LEU A 150 -1.39 -0.84 10.98
N ARG A 151 -2.11 -1.93 10.76
CA ARG A 151 -2.13 -2.66 9.49
C ARG A 151 -3.57 -2.81 9.01
N MET A 152 -3.79 -2.78 7.70
CA MET A 152 -5.07 -3.08 7.06
C MET A 152 -4.87 -4.16 5.99
N ALA A 153 -5.96 -4.84 5.62
CA ALA A 153 -5.90 -5.98 4.70
C ALA A 153 -5.30 -5.62 3.36
N HIS A 154 -4.46 -6.53 2.86
CA HIS A 154 -3.88 -6.40 1.54
C HIS A 154 -4.94 -6.61 0.46
N LEU A 155 -4.77 -5.90 -0.65
CA LEU A 155 -5.62 -6.03 -1.83
C LEU A 155 -5.58 -7.44 -2.47
N CYS A 156 -4.68 -8.32 -2.01
CA CYS A 156 -4.58 -9.71 -2.44
C CYS A 156 -5.47 -10.67 -1.62
N GLU A 157 -6.06 -10.20 -0.51
CA GLU A 157 -6.87 -11.02 0.39
C GLU A 157 -8.30 -11.24 -0.14
N GLY A 158 -8.74 -10.39 -1.07
CA GLY A 158 -10.03 -10.49 -1.75
C GLY A 158 -11.23 -9.95 -0.97
N GLU A 159 -12.34 -9.77 -1.67
CA GLU A 159 -13.68 -9.53 -1.08
C GLU A 159 -14.22 -10.82 -0.45
N PRO A 160 -15.37 -10.84 0.26
CA PRO A 160 -15.85 -12.00 1.01
C PRO A 160 -15.90 -13.35 0.27
N GLU A 161 -16.10 -13.39 -1.05
CA GLU A 161 -16.03 -14.64 -1.84
C GLU A 161 -14.63 -14.96 -2.36
N GLY A 162 -13.62 -14.20 -1.96
CA GLY A 162 -12.22 -14.38 -2.33
C GLY A 162 -11.82 -13.73 -3.64
N ARG A 163 -12.69 -13.00 -4.34
CA ARG A 163 -12.27 -12.32 -5.57
C ARG A 163 -11.35 -11.15 -5.22
N THR A 164 -10.29 -10.94 -5.98
CA THR A 164 -9.38 -9.78 -5.81
C THR A 164 -9.56 -8.74 -6.92
N GLY A 165 -10.38 -9.03 -7.94
CA GLY A 165 -10.89 -8.02 -8.87
C GLY A 165 -9.89 -7.72 -9.97
N VAL A 166 -9.56 -6.45 -10.18
CA VAL A 166 -8.39 -6.08 -11.01
C VAL A 166 -7.07 -6.28 -10.24
N HIS A 167 -7.13 -6.59 -8.94
CA HIS A 167 -5.97 -6.71 -8.08
C HIS A 167 -5.35 -8.11 -8.06
N GLU A 168 -4.01 -8.16 -8.03
CA GLU A 168 -3.10 -9.30 -7.79
C GLU A 168 -3.51 -10.65 -8.42
N PHE A 169 -4.40 -11.42 -7.78
CA PHE A 169 -4.61 -12.85 -8.09
C PHE A 169 -5.88 -13.18 -8.88
N GLY A 170 -6.85 -12.26 -8.97
CA GLY A 170 -8.14 -12.45 -9.64
C GLY A 170 -9.11 -13.16 -8.71
N VAL A 171 -8.70 -14.32 -8.23
CA VAL A 171 -9.35 -15.06 -7.16
C VAL A 171 -8.28 -15.54 -6.20
N TRP A 172 -8.50 -15.29 -4.93
CA TRP A 172 -7.78 -15.87 -3.82
C TRP A 172 -8.73 -16.82 -3.08
N PRO A 173 -8.49 -18.14 -3.09
CA PRO A 173 -9.36 -19.05 -2.35
C PRO A 173 -9.24 -18.70 -0.86
N ALA A 174 -10.34 -18.20 -0.29
CA ALA A 174 -10.43 -17.97 1.14
C ALA A 174 -10.05 -19.28 1.85
N ARG A 175 -9.06 -19.24 2.73
CA ARG A 175 -8.70 -20.42 3.51
C ARG A 175 -9.87 -20.74 4.43
N GLU A 176 -10.23 -22.02 4.51
CA GLU A 176 -11.30 -22.49 5.37
C GLU A 176 -11.05 -22.02 6.81
N GLY A 177 -12.02 -21.30 7.39
CA GLY A 177 -11.94 -20.75 8.74
C GLY A 177 -11.25 -19.38 8.89
N ASP A 178 -10.74 -18.77 7.81
CA ASP A 178 -10.04 -17.47 7.86
C ASP A 178 -10.85 -16.34 7.22
N PRO A 179 -11.77 -15.71 7.97
CA PRO A 179 -12.38 -14.48 7.51
C PRO A 179 -11.35 -13.35 7.44
N PRO A 180 -11.24 -12.59 6.33
CA PRO A 180 -10.35 -11.42 6.22
C PRO A 180 -10.66 -10.29 7.23
N TRP A 181 -11.80 -10.36 7.92
CA TRP A 181 -12.27 -9.34 8.87
C TRP A 181 -11.84 -9.58 10.33
N ARG A 182 -10.76 -10.32 10.60
CA ARG A 182 -10.29 -10.55 11.98
C ARG A 182 -9.73 -9.28 12.62
N ALA A 183 -10.28 -8.92 13.78
CA ALA A 183 -9.68 -7.93 14.66
C ALA A 183 -8.50 -8.54 15.44
N ALA A 184 -7.28 -8.15 15.11
CA ALA A 184 -6.08 -8.50 15.87
C ALA A 184 -5.38 -7.24 16.41
N PRO A 185 -4.58 -7.32 17.49
CA PRO A 185 -3.76 -6.19 17.93
C PRO A 185 -2.90 -5.65 16.78
N GLY A 186 -2.94 -4.34 16.55
CA GLY A 186 -2.22 -3.69 15.44
C GLY A 186 -2.78 -3.98 14.05
N TYR A 187 -3.93 -4.65 13.92
CA TYR A 187 -4.60 -4.93 12.64
C TYR A 187 -6.02 -4.37 12.65
N LEU A 188 -6.27 -3.43 11.74
CA LEU A 188 -7.56 -2.84 11.47
C LEU A 188 -8.40 -3.84 10.67
N PRO A 189 -9.56 -4.25 11.19
CA PRO A 189 -10.53 -4.99 10.42
C PRO A 189 -10.85 -4.27 9.12
N THR A 190 -10.73 -5.00 8.02
CA THR A 190 -10.89 -4.46 6.67
C THR A 190 -11.79 -5.38 5.87
N LEU A 191 -12.67 -4.80 5.07
CA LEU A 191 -13.56 -5.52 4.17
C LEU A 191 -13.39 -4.92 2.78
N ALA A 192 -13.02 -5.74 1.82
CA ALA A 192 -12.90 -5.32 0.43
C ALA A 192 -14.24 -5.44 -0.29
N PHE A 193 -14.47 -4.55 -1.25
CA PHE A 193 -15.64 -4.55 -2.12
C PHE A 193 -15.19 -4.51 -3.57
N GLN A 194 -15.88 -5.27 -4.40
CA GLN A 194 -15.89 -5.12 -5.84
C GLN A 194 -17.31 -4.76 -6.26
N ASP A 195 -17.52 -4.65 -7.57
CA ASP A 195 -18.75 -4.11 -8.17
C ASP A 195 -20.02 -4.61 -7.47
N ASP A 196 -20.52 -5.80 -7.69
CA ASP A 196 -21.78 -6.30 -7.13
C ASP A 196 -21.65 -6.95 -5.73
N THR A 197 -20.58 -6.66 -4.97
CA THR A 197 -20.32 -7.35 -3.68
C THR A 197 -21.45 -7.14 -2.67
N LEU A 198 -22.10 -5.97 -2.64
CA LEU A 198 -23.17 -5.68 -1.68
C LEU A 198 -24.45 -6.48 -1.97
N GLU A 199 -24.74 -6.73 -3.24
CA GLU A 199 -25.89 -7.52 -3.68
C GLU A 199 -25.62 -9.01 -3.51
N ARG A 200 -24.45 -9.46 -3.94
CA ARG A 200 -24.08 -10.88 -4.05
C ARG A 200 -23.65 -11.48 -2.71
N SER A 201 -22.88 -10.72 -1.93
CA SER A 201 -22.25 -11.19 -0.69
C SER A 201 -22.87 -10.57 0.57
N ARG A 202 -24.12 -10.05 0.49
CA ARG A 202 -24.78 -9.32 1.59
C ARG A 202 -24.66 -10.04 2.94
N ASP A 203 -25.00 -11.32 2.98
CA ASP A 203 -25.01 -12.09 4.23
C ASP A 203 -23.61 -12.22 4.84
N LEU A 204 -22.56 -12.34 3.99
CA LEU A 204 -21.17 -12.38 4.44
C LEU A 204 -20.70 -11.01 4.95
N VAL A 205 -21.13 -9.92 4.29
CA VAL A 205 -20.85 -8.55 4.73
C VAL A 205 -21.48 -8.27 6.09
N GLU A 206 -22.75 -8.61 6.27
CA GLU A 206 -23.46 -8.45 7.55
C GLU A 206 -22.83 -9.31 8.65
N ALA A 207 -22.45 -10.55 8.35
CA ALA A 207 -21.73 -11.40 9.28
C ALA A 207 -20.37 -10.81 9.71
N ALA A 208 -19.63 -10.21 8.77
CA ALA A 208 -18.36 -9.54 9.07
C ALA A 208 -18.56 -8.32 9.99
N ILE A 209 -19.58 -7.50 9.73
CA ILE A 209 -19.93 -6.33 10.56
C ILE A 209 -20.35 -6.77 11.97
N GLY A 210 -21.20 -7.79 12.08
CA GLY A 210 -21.66 -8.34 13.35
C GLY A 210 -20.51 -8.84 14.23
N ALA A 211 -19.58 -9.62 13.65
CA ALA A 211 -18.42 -10.14 14.37
C ALA A 211 -17.54 -9.01 14.98
N LEU A 212 -17.44 -7.87 14.30
CA LEU A 212 -16.69 -6.72 14.79
C LEU A 212 -17.40 -5.99 15.93
N ALA A 213 -18.71 -5.83 15.85
CA ALA A 213 -19.51 -5.24 16.92
C ALA A 213 -19.36 -6.03 18.23
N ASP A 214 -19.45 -7.35 18.15
CA ASP A 214 -19.30 -8.24 19.30
C ASP A 214 -17.89 -8.15 19.90
N SER A 215 -16.85 -8.10 19.07
CA SER A 215 -15.46 -7.96 19.52
C SER A 215 -15.20 -6.65 20.29
N ARG A 216 -15.83 -5.55 19.87
CA ARG A 216 -15.73 -4.25 20.55
C ARG A 216 -16.44 -4.27 21.90
N LEU A 217 -17.64 -4.83 21.94
CA LEU A 217 -18.41 -4.98 23.18
C LEU A 217 -17.67 -5.84 24.21
N ALA A 218 -16.99 -6.91 23.78
CA ALA A 218 -16.16 -7.73 24.66
C ALA A 218 -14.96 -6.96 25.24
N ARG A 219 -14.29 -6.11 24.44
CA ARG A 219 -13.16 -5.29 24.94
C ARG A 219 -13.60 -4.24 25.96
N VAL A 220 -14.76 -3.60 25.75
CA VAL A 220 -15.32 -2.63 26.71
C VAL A 220 -15.68 -3.30 28.04
N ARG A 221 -16.20 -4.53 28.02
CA ARG A 221 -16.55 -5.27 29.25
C ARG A 221 -15.34 -5.76 30.05
N ASN A 222 -14.21 -6.01 29.40
CA ASN A 222 -12.99 -6.50 30.05
C ASN A 222 -12.03 -5.38 30.51
N SER A 223 -12.41 -4.11 30.33
CA SER A 223 -11.62 -2.93 30.72
C SER A 223 -12.24 -2.11 31.86
N GLY A 224 -13.30 -2.64 32.50
CA GLY A 224 -13.84 -2.15 33.77
C GLY A 224 -13.55 -3.14 34.90
#